data_AF-A0A537PED7-F1
#
_entry.id   AF-A0A537PED7-F1
#
_cell.length_a   1.000
_cell.length_b   1.000
_cell.length_c   1.000
_cell.angle_alpha   90.00
_cell.angle_beta   90.00
_cell.angle_gamma   90.00
#
_symmetry.space_group_name_H-M   'P 1'
#
loop_
_entity.id
_entity.type
_entity.pdbx_description
1 polymer ?
#
loop_
_entity_poly.entity_id
_entity_poly.type
_entity_poly.pdbx_seq_one_letter_code
_entity_poly.pdbx_strand_id
1 'polypeptide(L)'
;MRRILILGGTTEARRLAERLVERVELKVTVSLAGRTTAPAAQSAPVRIGGFGGAEGLAQYLASERVDVLIDATHPYAAGISANAAAAAAAARIPLL
;
A
#
# COMPACT_ATOMS: atom_id res chain seq x y z
N MET A 1 -12.20 12.97 -1.66
CA MET A 1 -10.97 12.55 -0.94
C MET A 1 -10.32 11.45 -1.76
N ARG A 2 -9.02 11.54 -2.01
CA ARG A 2 -8.26 10.56 -2.80
C ARG A 2 -7.76 9.43 -1.90
N ARG A 3 -8.06 8.18 -2.25
CA ARG A 3 -7.67 6.98 -1.49
C ARG A 3 -6.30 6.49 -1.94
N ILE A 4 -5.37 6.40 -1.00
CA ILE A 4 -3.99 5.98 -1.25
C ILE A 4 -3.74 4.68 -0.49
N LEU A 5 -3.22 3.68 -1.22
CA LEU A 5 -2.67 2.48 -0.60
C LEU A 5 -1.14 2.56 -0.66
N ILE A 6 -0.49 2.43 0.50
CA ILE A 6 0.97 2.34 0.61
C ILE A 6 1.33 0.89 0.94
N LEU A 7 2.08 0.23 0.05
CA LEU A 7 2.73 -1.05 0.36
C LEU A 7 3.96 -0.75 1.22
N GLY A 8 3.91 -1.17 2.48
CA GLY A 8 4.87 -0.75 3.50
C GLY A 8 5.78 -1.85 4.01
N GLY A 9 6.35 -1.61 5.19
CA GLY A 9 7.36 -2.46 5.83
C GLY A 9 8.74 -1.82 5.92
N THR A 10 8.88 -0.58 5.46
CA THR A 10 10.10 0.23 5.53
C THR A 10 9.88 1.45 6.44
N THR A 11 10.97 2.09 6.85
CA THR A 11 10.90 3.35 7.61
C THR A 11 10.34 4.48 6.74
N GLU A 12 10.69 4.46 5.47
CA GLU A 12 10.28 5.41 4.43
C GLU A 12 8.76 5.36 4.23
N ALA A 13 8.18 4.16 4.13
CA ALA A 13 6.73 3.99 4.04
C ALA A 13 5.99 4.59 5.23
N ARG A 14 6.51 4.39 6.45
CA ARG A 14 5.93 4.95 7.69
C ARG A 14 5.97 6.48 7.68
N ARG A 15 7.14 7.06 7.41
CA ARG A 15 7.33 8.53 7.35
C ARG A 15 6.46 9.16 6.26
N LEU A 16 6.30 8.47 5.13
CA LEU A 16 5.41 8.92 4.07
C LEU A 16 3.95 8.92 4.53
N ALA A 17 3.48 7.83 5.15
CA ALA A 17 2.12 7.73 5.68
C ALA A 17 1.84 8.85 6.68
N GLU A 18 2.76 9.10 7.63
CA GLU A 18 2.70 10.19 8.61
C GLU A 18 2.44 11.56 7.96
N ARG A 19 3.19 11.90 6.91
CA ARG A 19 3.03 13.18 6.21
C ARG A 19 1.76 13.27 5.37
N LEU A 20 1.25 12.14 4.88
CA LEU A 20 0.07 12.12 4.02
C LEU A 20 -1.24 12.14 4.82
N VAL A 21 -1.27 11.57 6.04
CA VAL A 21 -2.47 11.60 6.89
C VAL A 21 -2.81 13.01 7.41
N GLU A 22 -1.83 13.92 7.43
CA GLU A 22 -2.06 15.34 7.78
C GLU A 22 -2.90 16.09 6.72
N ARG A 23 -3.04 15.53 5.52
CA ARG A 23 -3.78 16.15 4.41
C ARG A 23 -5.23 15.69 4.40
N VAL A 24 -6.15 16.62 4.67
CA VAL A 24 -7.59 16.34 4.75
C VAL A 24 -8.20 15.82 3.45
N GLU A 25 -7.60 16.11 2.29
CA GLU A 25 -8.08 15.58 1.02
C GLU A 25 -7.68 14.12 0.75
N LEU A 26 -6.84 13.51 1.59
CA LEU A 26 -6.31 12.16 1.40
C LEU A 26 -6.88 11.17 2.42
N LYS A 27 -7.14 9.94 1.97
CA LYS A 27 -7.44 8.80 2.83
C LYS A 27 -6.36 7.75 2.62
N VAL A 28 -5.45 7.63 3.59
CA VAL A 28 -4.25 6.78 3.49
C VAL A 28 -4.48 5.46 4.22
N THR A 29 -4.09 4.35 3.60
CA THR A 29 -4.01 3.03 4.22
C THR A 29 -2.62 2.44 4.00
N VAL A 30 -2.01 1.87 5.04
CA VAL A 30 -0.74 1.15 4.95
C VAL A 30 -0.99 -0.36 4.93
N SER A 31 -0.34 -1.08 4.02
CA SER A 31 -0.40 -2.53 3.93
C SER A 31 0.92 -3.17 4.33
N LEU A 32 0.87 -4.05 5.33
CA LEU A 32 2.03 -4.79 5.84
C LEU A 32 1.89 -6.29 5.53
N ALA A 33 3.01 -6.94 5.19
CA ALA A 33 3.03 -8.37 4.89
C ALA A 33 2.75 -9.26 6.13
N GLY A 34 2.80 -8.72 7.35
CA GLY A 34 2.61 -9.49 8.59
C GLY A 34 3.82 -10.34 8.98
N ARG A 35 5.02 -10.03 8.47
CA ARG A 35 6.27 -10.75 8.77
C ARG A 35 6.87 -10.41 10.15
N THR A 36 6.36 -9.36 10.80
CA THR A 36 6.79 -8.92 12.14
C THR A 36 5.63 -9.08 13.11
N THR A 37 5.89 -9.67 14.28
CA THR A 37 4.88 -9.92 15.32
C THR A 37 4.41 -8.63 16.03
N ALA A 38 5.23 -7.58 16.02
CA ALA A 38 4.90 -6.27 16.56
C ALA A 38 5.38 -5.16 15.58
N PRO A 39 4.64 -4.90 14.49
CA PRO A 39 4.98 -3.79 13.60
C PRO A 39 4.91 -2.46 14.38
N ALA A 40 5.85 -1.57 14.10
CA ALA A 40 5.85 -0.23 14.70
C ALA A 40 4.53 0.49 14.41
N ALA A 41 4.09 1.31 15.37
CA ALA A 41 2.87 2.10 15.25
C ALA A 41 2.86 2.90 13.94
N GLN A 42 1.71 2.89 13.28
CA GLN A 42 1.47 3.63 12.05
C GLN A 42 0.45 4.73 12.33
N SER A 43 0.68 5.93 11.81
CA SER A 43 -0.25 7.04 11.93
C SER A 43 -1.47 6.92 11.00
N ALA A 44 -1.46 5.95 10.09
CA ALA A 44 -2.55 5.63 9.18
C ALA A 44 -3.19 4.28 9.54
N PRO A 45 -4.46 4.06 9.18
CA PRO A 45 -5.09 2.73 9.20
C PRO A 45 -4.20 1.66 8.52
N VAL A 46 -4.09 0.50 9.15
CA VAL A 46 -3.22 -0.59 8.70
C VAL A 46 -4.04 -1.81 8.30
N ARG A 47 -3.73 -2.40 7.14
CA ARG A 47 -4.10 -3.79 6.83
C ARG A 47 -2.89 -4.70 6.94
N ILE A 48 -3.10 -5.93 7.38
CA ILE A 48 -2.04 -6.94 7.52
C ILE A 48 -2.42 -8.18 6.72
N GLY A 49 -1.45 -8.73 6.01
CA GLY A 49 -1.58 -9.98 5.26
C GLY A 49 -1.43 -9.80 3.76
N GLY A 50 -1.28 -10.93 3.06
CA GLY A 50 -1.14 -10.95 1.61
C GLY A 50 -2.40 -10.46 0.88
N PHE A 51 -2.25 -10.30 -0.44
CA PHE A 51 -3.37 -10.01 -1.34
C PHE A 51 -3.79 -11.20 -2.19
N GLY A 52 -3.03 -12.30 -2.19
CA GLY A 52 -3.26 -13.41 -3.13
C GLY A 52 -2.67 -13.15 -4.52
N GLY A 53 -1.49 -12.52 -4.59
CA GLY A 53 -0.81 -12.18 -5.85
C GLY A 53 -1.31 -10.87 -6.48
N ALA A 54 -0.92 -10.64 -7.74
CA ALA A 54 -1.29 -9.44 -8.49
C ALA A 54 -2.81 -9.32 -8.70
N GLU A 55 -3.49 -10.43 -9.00
CA GLU A 55 -4.93 -10.44 -9.24
C GLU A 55 -5.71 -10.05 -7.98
N GLY A 56 -5.41 -10.67 -6.84
CA GLY A 56 -6.09 -10.31 -5.60
C GLY A 56 -5.74 -8.90 -5.10
N LEU A 57 -4.55 -8.38 -5.43
CA LEU A 57 -4.25 -6.96 -5.23
C LEU A 57 -5.11 -6.07 -6.13
N ALA A 58 -5.26 -6.40 -7.41
CA ALA A 58 -6.12 -5.64 -8.32
C ALA A 58 -7.59 -5.62 -7.87
N GLN A 59 -8.10 -6.76 -7.40
CA GLN A 59 -9.45 -6.87 -6.82
C GLN A 59 -9.59 -5.98 -5.59
N TYR A 60 -8.60 -5.97 -4.70
CA TYR A 60 -8.59 -5.09 -3.53
C TYR A 60 -8.58 -3.60 -3.92
N LEU A 61 -7.74 -3.21 -4.89
CA LEU A 61 -7.68 -1.84 -5.38
C LEU A 61 -9.04 -1.38 -5.91
N ALA A 62 -9.74 -2.25 -6.64
CA ALA A 62 -11.06 -1.97 -7.18
C ALA A 62 -12.14 -1.92 -6.07
N SER A 63 -12.16 -2.88 -5.15
CA SER A 63 -13.18 -2.97 -4.09
C SER A 63 -13.10 -1.78 -3.13
N GLU A 64 -11.88 -1.41 -2.74
CA GLU A 64 -11.63 -0.27 -1.84
C GLU A 64 -11.61 1.08 -2.57
N ARG A 65 -11.75 1.07 -3.90
CA ARG A 65 -11.70 2.25 -4.77
C ARG A 65 -10.44 3.08 -4.52
N VAL A 66 -9.30 2.39 -4.51
CA VAL A 66 -7.98 3.01 -4.35
C VAL A 66 -7.66 3.80 -5.61
N ASP A 67 -7.25 5.06 -5.44
CA ASP A 67 -6.99 5.98 -6.56
C ASP A 67 -5.50 6.03 -6.92
N VAL A 68 -4.60 5.68 -5.98
CA VAL A 68 -3.14 5.66 -6.16
C VAL A 68 -2.55 4.52 -5.32
N LEU A 69 -1.68 3.73 -5.93
CA LEU A 69 -0.83 2.75 -5.25
C LEU A 69 0.58 3.32 -5.11
N ILE A 70 1.17 3.22 -3.91
CA ILE A 70 2.56 3.58 -3.64
C ILE A 70 3.31 2.32 -3.22
N ASP A 71 4.36 1.94 -3.96
CA ASP A 71 5.28 0.88 -3.57
C ASP A 71 6.46 1.48 -2.77
N ALA A 72 6.32 1.45 -1.45
CA ALA A 72 7.37 1.82 -0.52
C ALA A 72 7.93 0.57 0.20
N THR A 73 7.91 -0.59 -0.46
CA THR A 73 8.45 -1.84 0.10
C THR A 73 9.98 -1.86 0.04
N HIS A 74 10.59 -2.82 0.75
CA HIS A 74 12.05 -2.95 0.75
C HIS A 74 12.54 -3.41 -0.65
N PRO A 75 13.72 -2.98 -1.14
CA PRO A 75 14.26 -3.44 -2.44
C PRO A 75 14.38 -4.96 -2.62
N TYR A 76 14.38 -5.73 -1.53
CA TYR A 76 14.41 -7.20 -1.56
C TYR A 76 13.02 -7.84 -1.68
N ALA A 77 11.95 -7.03 -1.69
CA ALA A 77 10.57 -7.46 -1.79
C ALA A 77 10.09 -7.51 -3.25
N ALA A 78 10.98 -7.88 -4.19
CA ALA A 78 10.72 -7.84 -5.64
C ALA A 78 9.40 -8.51 -6.08
N GLY A 79 8.98 -9.59 -5.39
CA GLY A 79 7.72 -10.26 -5.68
C GLY A 79 6.48 -9.39 -5.45
N ILE A 80 6.41 -8.61 -4.37
CA ILE A 80 5.26 -7.72 -4.13
C ILE A 80 5.33 -6.48 -5.03
N SER A 81 6.52 -5.96 -5.34
CA SER A 81 6.70 -4.88 -6.32
C SER A 81 6.23 -5.28 -7.72
N ALA A 82 6.55 -6.50 -8.16
CA ALA A 82 6.05 -7.03 -9.44
C ALA A 82 4.52 -7.16 -9.42
N ASN A 83 3.95 -7.64 -8.33
CA ASN A 83 2.50 -7.71 -8.16
C ASN A 83 1.85 -6.32 -8.18
N ALA A 84 2.48 -5.32 -7.56
CA ALA A 84 2.01 -3.94 -7.52
C ALA A 84 1.93 -3.33 -8.93
N ALA A 85 2.97 -3.53 -9.74
CA ALA A 85 3.00 -3.07 -11.14
C ALA A 85 1.88 -3.70 -11.97
N ALA A 86 1.72 -5.03 -11.90
CA ALA A 86 0.67 -5.73 -12.63
C ALA A 86 -0.74 -5.32 -12.15
N ALA A 87 -0.94 -5.18 -10.84
CA ALA A 87 -2.24 -4.82 -10.27
C ALA A 87 -2.64 -3.38 -10.58
N ALA A 88 -1.71 -2.43 -10.48
CA ALA A 88 -1.96 -1.02 -10.81
C ALA A 88 -2.30 -0.85 -12.29
N ALA A 89 -1.60 -1.57 -13.18
CA ALA A 89 -1.92 -1.59 -14.60
C ALA A 89 -3.33 -2.16 -14.87
N ALA A 90 -3.69 -3.29 -14.24
CA ALA A 90 -5.01 -3.89 -14.36
C ALA A 90 -6.13 -2.99 -13.82
N ALA A 91 -5.89 -2.32 -12.69
CA ALA A 91 -6.82 -1.37 -12.08
C ALA A 91 -6.85 0.00 -12.78
N ARG A 92 -5.91 0.26 -13.70
CA ARG A 92 -5.70 1.55 -14.40
C ARG A 92 -5.52 2.72 -13.43
N ILE A 93 -4.72 2.52 -12.39
CA ILE A 93 -4.37 3.56 -11.42
C ILE A 93 -2.86 3.83 -11.45
N PRO A 94 -2.42 5.04 -11.04
CA PRO A 94 -1.00 5.32 -10.90
C PRO A 94 -0.34 4.41 -9.86
N LEU A 95 0.85 3.90 -10.21
CA LEU A 95 1.83 3.32 -9.29
C LEU A 95 2.97 4.32 -9.13
N LEU A 96 3.33 4.62 -7.87
CA LEU A 96 4.43 5.49 -7.48
C LEU A 96 5.47 4.73 -6.65
#